data_AF-A0A1S4E4F7-F1
#
_entry.id   AF-A0A1S4E4F7-F1
#
_cell.length_a   1.000
_cell.length_b   1.000
_cell.length_c   1.000
_cell.angle_alpha   90.00
_cell.angle_beta   90.00
_cell.angle_gamma   90.00
#
_symmetry.space_group_name_H-M   'P 1'
#
loop_
_entity.id
_entity.type
_entity.pdbx_description
1 polymer ?
#
loop_
_entity_poly.entity_id
_entity_poly.type
_entity_poly.pdbx_seq_one_letter_code
_entity_poly.pdbx_strand_id
1 'polypeptide(L)'
;MGKSYPTVSQEYQTAITKARRKMRALVAEKHCSPLMLRLAWHSAGTFDVKTKSGGPFGTMKNRAELAHEANRGLDIAVKLLEPIKEQVPILSYADFYQLVGVVAVEVTGGPEIPFHPGREDKPEPPPEGRLPNAAKGCDHLRDVFYTMGLSDQDIVALSGAHTLGKAHKDRSGFEGQWTQNHLVFDNSYYK
;
A
#
# COMPACT_ATOMS: atom_id res chain seq x y z
N MET A 1 -11.39 21.26 2.73
CA MET A 1 -10.28 21.92 1.99
C MET A 1 -9.70 20.91 1.01
N GLY A 2 -9.53 21.30 -0.26
CA GLY A 2 -8.94 20.44 -1.28
C GLY A 2 -7.46 20.15 -1.04
N LYS A 3 -6.88 19.17 -1.76
CA LYS A 3 -5.45 18.88 -1.72
C LYS A 3 -4.67 19.97 -2.44
N SER A 4 -3.56 20.42 -1.86
CA SER A 4 -2.56 21.26 -2.53
C SER A 4 -1.29 20.43 -2.69
N TYR A 5 -0.98 20.05 -3.93
CA TYR A 5 0.16 19.17 -4.23
C TYR A 5 1.45 19.99 -4.37
N PRO A 6 2.59 19.51 -3.84
CA PRO A 6 3.87 20.20 -4.01
C PRO A 6 4.36 20.09 -5.46
N THR A 7 5.11 21.10 -5.89
CA THR A 7 5.88 21.03 -7.14
C THR A 7 7.12 20.18 -6.91
N VAL A 8 7.41 19.26 -7.84
CA VAL A 8 8.66 18.48 -7.86
C VAL A 8 9.46 18.82 -9.12
N SER A 9 10.77 18.56 -9.10
CA SER A 9 11.64 18.85 -10.26
C SER A 9 11.32 17.94 -11.46
N GLN A 10 11.73 18.38 -12.65
CA GLN A 10 11.61 17.57 -13.87
C GLN A 10 12.39 16.25 -13.77
N GLU A 11 13.52 16.25 -13.07
CA GLU A 11 14.31 15.05 -12.79
C GLU A 11 13.50 14.06 -11.92
N TYR A 12 12.82 14.56 -10.89
CA TYR A 12 11.95 13.74 -10.04
C TYR A 12 10.81 13.11 -10.85
N GLN A 13 10.15 13.88 -11.73
CA GLN A 13 9.10 13.36 -12.62
C GLN A 13 9.63 12.28 -13.59
N THR A 14 10.83 12.48 -14.11
CA THR A 14 11.51 11.50 -14.96
C THR A 14 11.81 10.22 -14.19
N ALA A 15 12.24 10.34 -12.93
CA ALA A 15 12.49 9.21 -12.04
C ALA A 15 11.19 8.44 -11.72
N ILE A 16 10.06 9.13 -11.47
CA ILE A 16 8.74 8.49 -11.31
C ILE A 16 8.38 7.67 -12.54
N THR A 17 8.54 8.23 -13.74
CA THR A 17 8.23 7.53 -15.00
C THR A 17 9.11 6.29 -15.17
N LYS A 18 10.42 6.40 -14.89
CA LYS A 18 11.37 5.28 -14.92
C LYS A 18 10.99 4.19 -13.92
N ALA A 19 10.64 4.57 -12.68
CA ALA A 19 10.24 3.66 -11.61
C ALA A 19 8.95 2.93 -11.99
N ARG A 20 7.91 3.65 -12.44
CA ARG A 20 6.62 3.08 -12.86
C ARG A 20 6.81 2.00 -13.93
N ARG A 21 7.60 2.28 -14.97
CA ARG A 21 7.89 1.31 -16.04
C ARG A 21 8.56 0.03 -15.50
N LYS A 22 9.55 0.17 -14.62
CA LYS A 22 10.25 -0.98 -14.01
C LYS A 22 9.36 -1.77 -13.07
N MET A 23 8.55 -1.09 -12.26
CA MET A 23 7.57 -1.71 -11.38
C MET A 23 6.54 -2.51 -12.17
N ARG A 24 6.00 -1.98 -13.28
CA ARG A 24 5.06 -2.72 -14.13
C ARG A 24 5.63 -4.05 -14.61
N ALA A 25 6.88 -4.04 -15.10
CA ALA A 25 7.56 -5.24 -15.53
C ALA A 25 7.74 -6.25 -14.39
N LEU A 26 8.28 -5.80 -13.24
CA LEU A 26 8.49 -6.65 -12.06
C LEU A 26 7.17 -7.25 -11.55
N VAL A 27 6.13 -6.43 -11.40
CA VAL A 27 4.84 -6.82 -10.84
C VAL A 27 4.13 -7.83 -11.72
N ALA A 28 4.16 -7.62 -13.05
CA ALA A 28 3.59 -8.56 -14.01
C ALA A 28 4.37 -9.89 -14.03
N GLU A 29 5.71 -9.83 -14.08
CA GLU A 29 6.57 -11.03 -14.18
C GLU A 29 6.51 -11.89 -12.90
N LYS A 30 6.49 -11.27 -11.72
CA LYS A 30 6.51 -11.98 -10.43
C LYS A 30 5.12 -12.29 -9.88
N HIS A 31 4.05 -11.87 -10.57
CA HIS A 31 2.66 -11.99 -10.11
C HIS A 31 2.46 -11.51 -8.66
N CYS A 32 3.15 -10.42 -8.29
CA CYS A 32 3.22 -9.94 -6.91
C CYS A 32 2.32 -8.72 -6.63
N SER A 33 1.41 -8.37 -7.55
CA SER A 33 0.47 -7.25 -7.39
C SER A 33 -0.25 -7.24 -6.04
N PRO A 34 -0.80 -8.36 -5.52
CA PRO A 34 -1.50 -8.34 -4.24
C PRO A 34 -0.58 -7.97 -3.07
N LEU A 35 0.67 -8.42 -3.11
CA LEU A 35 1.67 -8.11 -2.07
C LEU A 35 2.09 -6.63 -2.14
N MET A 36 2.25 -6.08 -3.34
CA MET A 36 2.59 -4.66 -3.53
C MET A 36 1.45 -3.74 -3.12
N LEU A 37 0.21 -4.10 -3.43
CA LEU A 37 -0.96 -3.36 -2.97
C LEU A 37 -1.08 -3.41 -1.44
N ARG A 38 -0.83 -4.57 -0.82
CA ARG A 38 -0.76 -4.71 0.65
C ARG A 38 0.33 -3.83 1.25
N LEU A 39 1.53 -3.78 0.65
CA LEU A 39 2.62 -2.90 1.12
C LEU A 39 2.18 -1.43 1.13
N ALA A 40 1.58 -0.96 0.03
CA ALA A 40 1.09 0.41 -0.09
C ALA A 40 -0.01 0.73 0.92
N TRP A 41 -0.98 -0.20 1.10
CA TRP A 41 -2.05 -0.11 2.09
C TRP A 41 -1.50 -0.01 3.51
N HIS A 42 -0.64 -0.95 3.93
CA HIS A 42 -0.07 -0.99 5.28
C HIS A 42 0.79 0.24 5.57
N SER A 43 1.48 0.77 4.55
CA SER A 43 2.24 2.01 4.70
C SER A 43 1.32 3.22 4.94
N ALA A 44 0.14 3.27 4.32
CA ALA A 44 -0.79 4.39 4.45
C ALA A 44 -1.72 4.28 5.66
N GLY A 45 -2.17 3.07 5.99
CA GLY A 45 -3.21 2.76 6.97
C GLY A 45 -2.84 2.99 8.44
N THR A 46 -1.66 3.54 8.70
CA THR A 46 -1.21 3.93 10.05
C THR A 46 -1.48 5.39 10.38
N PHE A 47 -2.05 6.15 9.43
CA PHE A 47 -2.33 7.58 9.62
C PHE A 47 -3.41 7.81 10.67
N ASP A 48 -3.13 8.75 11.58
CA ASP A 48 -4.09 9.26 12.55
C ASP A 48 -4.33 10.74 12.29
N VAL A 49 -5.57 11.08 11.93
CA VAL A 49 -6.01 12.45 11.59
C VAL A 49 -5.90 13.42 12.78
N LYS A 50 -6.03 12.93 14.02
CA LYS A 50 -5.97 13.77 15.23
C LYS A 50 -4.54 14.18 15.53
N THR A 51 -3.62 13.22 15.52
CA THR A 51 -2.20 13.46 15.86
C THR A 51 -1.33 13.80 14.64
N LYS A 52 -1.86 13.63 13.42
CA LYS A 52 -1.13 13.81 12.15
C LYS A 52 0.15 12.96 12.07
N SER A 53 0.12 11.79 12.70
CA SER A 53 1.23 10.84 12.79
C SER A 53 0.96 9.58 11.96
N GLY A 54 2.01 8.81 11.68
CA GLY A 54 1.94 7.67 10.74
C GLY A 54 1.63 8.13 9.31
N GLY A 55 1.12 7.20 8.50
CA GLY A 55 0.77 7.44 7.10
C GLY A 55 1.89 7.14 6.11
N PRO A 56 1.66 7.40 4.81
CA PRO A 56 2.49 6.88 3.72
C PRO A 56 3.80 7.66 3.53
N PHE A 57 4.66 7.68 4.54
CA PHE A 57 5.88 8.50 4.58
C PHE A 57 7.16 7.64 4.64
N GLY A 58 7.15 6.50 3.95
CA GLY A 58 8.36 5.71 3.67
C GLY A 58 8.97 4.99 4.87
N THR A 59 8.27 4.92 6.01
CA THR A 59 8.75 4.29 7.26
C THR A 59 8.69 2.76 7.23
N MET A 60 7.87 2.17 6.35
CA MET A 60 7.72 0.70 6.19
C MET A 60 9.03 -0.03 5.82
N LYS A 61 10.08 0.69 5.38
CA LYS A 61 11.42 0.12 5.18
C LYS A 61 12.13 -0.20 6.51
N ASN A 62 11.70 0.43 7.60
CA ASN A 62 12.34 0.33 8.90
C ASN A 62 12.04 -1.02 9.54
N ARG A 63 13.08 -1.68 10.07
CA ARG A 63 12.95 -3.00 10.73
C ARG A 63 11.94 -3.00 11.88
N ALA A 64 11.83 -1.89 12.61
CA ALA A 64 10.86 -1.74 13.70
C ALA A 64 9.42 -1.85 13.19
N GLU A 65 9.07 -1.18 12.09
CA GLU A 65 7.72 -1.25 11.53
C GLU A 65 7.45 -2.58 10.83
N LEU A 66 8.46 -3.16 10.15
CA LEU A 66 8.36 -4.50 9.57
C LEU A 66 8.14 -5.60 10.62
N ALA A 67 8.60 -5.37 11.85
CA ALA A 67 8.43 -6.31 12.95
C ALA A 67 7.00 -6.31 13.54
N HIS A 68 6.16 -5.33 13.21
CA HIS A 68 4.76 -5.32 13.65
C HIS A 68 4.03 -6.57 13.12
N GLU A 69 3.19 -7.18 13.95
CA GLU A 69 2.51 -8.43 13.67
C GLU A 69 1.70 -8.36 12.37
N ALA A 70 0.94 -7.29 12.18
CA ALA A 70 0.13 -7.05 10.99
C ALA A 70 0.98 -6.94 9.70
N ASN A 71 2.27 -6.59 9.81
CA ASN A 71 3.18 -6.37 8.69
C ASN A 71 3.97 -7.63 8.29
N ARG A 72 3.74 -8.78 8.94
CA ARG A 72 4.44 -10.03 8.64
C ARG A 72 4.43 -10.35 7.14
N GLY A 73 5.62 -10.60 6.59
CA GLY A 73 5.86 -10.90 5.17
C GLY A 73 6.01 -9.67 4.25
N LEU A 74 5.87 -8.44 4.75
CA LEU A 74 6.12 -7.23 3.94
C LEU A 74 7.60 -6.95 3.71
N ASP A 75 8.49 -7.55 4.50
CA ASP A 75 9.94 -7.56 4.29
C ASP A 75 10.31 -8.16 2.92
N ILE A 76 9.54 -9.16 2.46
CA ILE A 76 9.68 -9.74 1.12
C ILE A 76 9.40 -8.68 0.04
N ALA A 77 8.36 -7.87 0.23
CA ALA A 77 7.97 -6.82 -0.72
C ALA A 77 9.03 -5.72 -0.78
N VAL A 78 9.49 -5.25 0.38
CA VAL A 78 10.56 -4.26 0.50
C VAL A 78 11.83 -4.76 -0.21
N LYS A 79 12.28 -5.98 0.10
CA LYS A 79 13.46 -6.59 -0.52
C LYS A 79 13.33 -6.74 -2.04
N LEU A 80 12.13 -7.08 -2.54
CA LEU A 80 11.92 -7.25 -3.98
C LEU A 80 12.01 -5.93 -4.75
N LEU A 81 11.60 -4.81 -4.11
CA LEU A 81 11.60 -3.50 -4.74
C LEU A 81 12.93 -2.74 -4.62
N GLU A 82 13.76 -3.10 -3.64
CA GLU A 82 15.03 -2.43 -3.34
C GLU A 82 15.93 -2.25 -4.57
N PRO A 83 16.15 -3.25 -5.44
CA PRO A 83 17.00 -3.07 -6.63
C PRO A 83 16.44 -2.05 -7.64
N ILE A 84 15.12 -1.82 -7.67
CA ILE A 84 14.52 -0.75 -8.46
C ILE A 84 14.73 0.59 -7.75
N LYS A 85 14.54 0.63 -6.43
CA LYS A 85 14.71 1.85 -5.62
C LYS A 85 16.13 2.42 -5.73
N GLU A 86 17.15 1.58 -5.70
CA GLU A 86 18.56 1.95 -5.86
C GLU A 86 18.83 2.67 -7.19
N GLN A 87 18.04 2.40 -8.24
CA GLN A 87 18.18 3.03 -9.56
C GLN A 87 17.46 4.39 -9.69
N VAL A 88 16.73 4.79 -8.65
CA VAL A 88 16.00 6.05 -8.53
C VAL A 88 16.18 6.64 -7.11
N PRO A 89 17.43 6.94 -6.71
CA PRO A 89 17.72 7.40 -5.36
C PRO A 89 17.04 8.74 -5.01
N ILE A 90 16.76 9.57 -6.03
CA ILE A 90 16.06 10.85 -5.88
C ILE A 90 14.62 10.70 -5.38
N LEU A 91 13.96 9.56 -5.62
CA LEU A 91 12.61 9.33 -5.13
C LEU A 91 12.63 9.01 -3.64
N SER A 92 11.70 9.60 -2.89
CA SER A 92 11.41 9.14 -1.52
C SER A 92 10.88 7.70 -1.53
N TYR A 93 11.13 6.95 -0.46
CA TYR A 93 10.47 5.65 -0.29
C TYR A 93 8.94 5.81 -0.17
N ALA A 94 8.49 6.93 0.39
CA ALA A 94 7.10 7.30 0.50
C ALA A 94 6.37 7.30 -0.84
N ASP A 95 6.86 8.06 -1.83
CA ASP A 95 6.29 8.07 -3.17
C ASP A 95 6.47 6.72 -3.86
N PHE A 96 7.63 6.09 -3.69
CA PHE A 96 7.96 4.83 -4.34
C PHE A 96 7.01 3.69 -3.95
N TYR A 97 6.71 3.54 -2.65
CA TYR A 97 5.76 2.53 -2.17
C TYR A 97 4.31 2.83 -2.54
N GLN A 98 3.90 4.09 -2.61
CA GLN A 98 2.56 4.43 -3.10
C GLN A 98 2.44 4.22 -4.61
N LEU A 99 3.50 4.48 -5.37
CA LEU A 99 3.54 4.26 -6.81
C LEU A 99 3.40 2.77 -7.15
N VAL A 100 4.07 1.87 -6.43
CA VAL A 100 3.95 0.43 -6.69
C VAL A 100 2.54 -0.09 -6.36
N GLY A 101 1.86 0.49 -5.37
CA GLY A 101 0.45 0.17 -5.07
C GLY A 101 -0.48 0.53 -6.22
N VAL A 102 -0.31 1.73 -6.80
CA VAL A 102 -1.05 2.16 -8.00
C VAL A 102 -0.77 1.25 -9.19
N VAL A 103 0.51 0.95 -9.44
CA VAL A 103 0.93 0.03 -10.51
C VAL A 103 0.33 -1.37 -10.32
N ALA A 104 0.25 -1.86 -9.09
CA ALA A 104 -0.31 -3.16 -8.80
C ALA A 104 -1.79 -3.27 -9.19
N VAL A 105 -2.58 -2.22 -8.93
CA VAL A 105 -3.99 -2.14 -9.35
C VAL A 105 -4.10 -2.06 -10.88
N GLU A 106 -3.26 -1.24 -11.51
CA GLU A 106 -3.29 -1.05 -12.97
C GLU A 106 -2.94 -2.34 -13.74
N VAL A 107 -1.89 -3.05 -13.30
CA VAL A 107 -1.41 -4.29 -13.98
C VAL A 107 -2.43 -5.41 -13.92
N THR A 108 -3.30 -5.44 -12.91
CA THR A 108 -4.33 -6.47 -12.74
C THR A 108 -5.67 -6.08 -13.39
N GLY A 109 -5.71 -4.98 -14.15
CA GLY A 109 -6.92 -4.53 -14.88
C GLY A 109 -7.86 -3.65 -14.05
N GLY A 110 -7.40 -3.15 -12.90
CA GLY A 110 -8.17 -2.26 -12.04
C GLY A 110 -8.26 -0.83 -12.57
N PRO A 111 -8.91 0.07 -11.82
CA PRO A 111 -9.07 1.47 -12.22
C PRO A 111 -7.72 2.20 -12.25
N GLU A 112 -7.63 3.22 -13.09
CA GLU A 112 -6.50 4.16 -13.07
C GLU A 112 -6.61 5.06 -11.82
N ILE A 113 -5.65 4.94 -10.91
CA ILE A 113 -5.58 5.76 -9.69
C ILE A 113 -4.62 6.93 -9.93
N PRO A 114 -5.06 8.19 -9.81
CA PRO A 114 -4.18 9.35 -9.95
C PRO A 114 -3.04 9.33 -8.93
N PHE A 115 -1.80 9.45 -9.41
CA PHE A 115 -0.61 9.52 -8.57
C PHE A 115 -0.01 10.92 -8.59
N HIS A 116 0.20 11.49 -7.41
CA HIS A 116 0.85 12.79 -7.23
C HIS A 116 2.12 12.60 -6.39
N PRO A 117 3.31 12.98 -6.90
CA PRO A 117 4.58 12.87 -6.18
C PRO A 117 4.76 14.01 -5.15
N GLY A 118 5.82 13.89 -4.36
CA GLY A 118 6.27 14.89 -3.39
C GLY A 118 6.04 14.51 -1.93
N ARG A 119 5.77 13.23 -1.62
CA ARG A 119 5.82 12.78 -0.22
C ARG A 119 7.27 12.75 0.24
N GLU A 120 7.53 13.27 1.41
CA GLU A 120 8.82 13.16 2.07
C GLU A 120 8.89 11.90 2.95
N ASP A 121 10.09 11.34 3.08
CA ASP A 121 10.32 10.25 4.02
C ASP A 121 10.37 10.80 5.45
N LYS A 122 9.63 10.17 6.37
CA LYS A 122 9.73 10.45 7.80
C LYS A 122 10.73 9.49 8.46
N PRO A 123 11.44 9.95 9.52
CA PRO A 123 12.43 9.12 10.20
C PRO A 123 11.77 8.04 11.06
N GLU A 124 10.75 8.43 11.83
CA GLU A 124 10.17 7.58 12.88
C GLU A 124 8.94 6.82 12.39
N PRO A 125 8.88 5.49 12.60
CA PRO A 125 7.69 4.71 12.31
C PRO A 125 6.55 5.02 13.31
N PRO A 126 5.29 4.79 12.90
CA PRO A 126 4.15 4.87 13.82
C PRO A 126 4.21 3.75 14.87
N PRO A 127 3.53 3.91 16.02
CA PRO A 127 3.35 2.80 16.96
C PRO A 127 2.54 1.67 16.31
N GLU A 128 2.80 0.44 16.74
CA GLU A 128 2.03 -0.74 16.37
C GLU A 128 0.55 -0.65 16.80
N GLY A 129 -0.32 -1.42 16.15
CA GLY A 129 -1.72 -1.58 16.55
C GLY A 129 -2.74 -0.68 15.87
N ARG A 130 -2.31 0.17 14.91
CA ARG A 130 -3.21 1.05 14.15
C ARG A 130 -3.94 0.39 12.99
N LEU A 131 -3.42 -0.73 12.48
CA LEU A 131 -4.02 -1.45 11.36
C LEU A 131 -5.23 -2.29 11.81
N PRO A 132 -6.21 -2.55 10.92
CA PRO A 132 -7.43 -3.26 11.29
C PRO A 132 -7.17 -4.72 11.65
N ASN A 133 -7.93 -5.25 12.61
CA ASN A 133 -7.86 -6.65 13.03
C ASN A 133 -8.97 -7.43 12.31
N ALA A 134 -8.58 -8.46 11.55
CA ALA A 134 -9.47 -9.26 10.72
C ALA A 134 -10.51 -10.09 11.52
N ALA A 135 -10.29 -10.30 12.82
CA ALA A 135 -11.22 -11.03 13.70
C ALA A 135 -12.32 -10.13 14.30
N LYS A 136 -12.30 -8.81 14.05
CA LYS A 136 -13.28 -7.86 14.57
C LYS A 136 -14.28 -7.43 13.49
N GLY A 137 -15.42 -6.90 13.94
CA GLY A 137 -16.54 -6.49 13.07
C GLY A 137 -16.54 -5.02 12.66
N CYS A 138 -17.72 -4.56 12.21
CA CYS A 138 -17.90 -3.24 11.60
C CYS A 138 -17.54 -2.05 12.50
N ASP A 139 -17.79 -2.13 13.81
CA ASP A 139 -17.45 -1.04 14.74
C ASP A 139 -15.94 -0.80 14.77
N HIS A 140 -15.15 -1.87 14.78
CA HIS A 140 -13.69 -1.79 14.70
C HIS A 140 -13.20 -1.23 13.36
N LEU A 141 -13.88 -1.57 12.25
CA LEU A 141 -13.56 -0.98 10.95
C LEU A 141 -13.78 0.53 10.98
N ARG A 142 -14.89 1.00 11.56
CA ARG A 142 -15.15 2.43 11.71
C ARG A 142 -14.12 3.10 12.62
N ASP A 143 -13.81 2.52 13.77
CA ASP A 143 -12.78 3.06 14.67
C ASP A 143 -11.45 3.31 13.96
N VAL A 144 -11.00 2.33 13.17
CA VAL A 144 -9.73 2.40 12.45
C VAL A 144 -9.80 3.36 11.26
N PHE A 145 -10.76 3.20 10.35
CA PHE A 145 -10.80 3.99 9.12
C PHE A 145 -11.24 5.44 9.37
N TYR A 146 -12.08 5.71 10.38
CA TYR A 146 -12.41 7.09 10.77
C TYR A 146 -11.20 7.78 11.41
N THR A 147 -10.33 7.04 12.10
CA THR A 147 -9.03 7.57 12.55
C THR A 147 -8.14 7.98 11.37
N MET A 148 -8.25 7.29 10.24
CA MET A 148 -7.59 7.71 8.98
C MET A 148 -8.29 8.90 8.30
N GLY A 149 -9.51 9.24 8.72
CA GLY A 149 -10.35 10.26 8.10
C GLY A 149 -11.10 9.79 6.85
N LEU A 150 -11.37 8.49 6.74
CA LEU A 150 -12.10 7.87 5.63
C LEU A 150 -13.58 7.63 6.00
N SER A 151 -14.45 7.56 4.98
CA SER A 151 -15.89 7.37 5.14
C SER A 151 -16.31 5.88 5.08
N ASP A 152 -17.55 5.57 5.45
CA ASP A 152 -18.12 4.22 5.28
C ASP A 152 -18.07 3.75 3.80
N GLN A 153 -18.24 4.66 2.84
CA GLN A 153 -18.08 4.34 1.41
C GLN A 153 -16.64 3.90 1.10
N ASP A 154 -15.64 4.60 1.65
CA ASP A 154 -14.24 4.25 1.46
C ASP A 154 -13.90 2.89 2.10
N ILE A 155 -14.46 2.59 3.28
CA ILE A 155 -14.27 1.28 3.95
C ILE A 155 -14.72 0.15 3.01
N VAL A 156 -15.93 0.25 2.45
CA VAL A 156 -16.47 -0.78 1.57
C VAL A 156 -15.66 -0.87 0.28
N ALA A 157 -15.41 0.27 -0.38
CA ALA A 157 -14.67 0.31 -1.65
C ALA A 157 -13.25 -0.26 -1.51
N LEU A 158 -12.52 0.11 -0.44
CA LEU A 158 -11.16 -0.36 -0.18
C LEU A 158 -11.13 -1.85 0.21
N SER A 159 -12.18 -2.35 0.88
CA SER A 159 -12.30 -3.78 1.19
C SER A 159 -12.32 -4.65 -0.07
N GLY A 160 -12.84 -4.11 -1.19
CA GLY A 160 -12.79 -4.75 -2.51
C GLY A 160 -11.40 -5.06 -3.06
N ALA A 161 -10.35 -4.44 -2.54
CA ALA A 161 -8.98 -4.76 -2.91
C ALA A 161 -8.62 -6.23 -2.61
N HIS A 162 -9.32 -6.87 -1.66
CA HIS A 162 -9.22 -8.31 -1.42
C HIS A 162 -9.72 -9.18 -2.57
N THR A 163 -10.30 -8.60 -3.63
CA THR A 163 -10.47 -9.32 -4.91
C THR A 163 -9.14 -9.88 -5.44
N LEU A 164 -8.03 -9.23 -5.07
CA LEU A 164 -6.67 -9.69 -5.32
C LEU A 164 -6.08 -10.45 -4.13
N GLY A 165 -5.34 -11.51 -4.44
CA GLY A 165 -4.47 -12.21 -3.51
C GLY A 165 -5.17 -13.21 -2.60
N LYS A 166 -4.46 -13.55 -1.52
CA LYS A 166 -4.84 -14.59 -0.57
C LYS A 166 -4.19 -14.37 0.80
N ALA A 167 -4.83 -14.90 1.84
CA ALA A 167 -4.22 -15.04 3.15
C ALA A 167 -3.22 -16.21 3.17
N HIS A 168 -2.27 -16.15 4.10
CA HIS A 168 -1.26 -17.19 4.30
C HIS A 168 -1.14 -17.51 5.79
N LYS A 169 -1.23 -18.78 6.15
CA LYS A 169 -1.33 -19.24 7.55
C LYS A 169 -0.12 -18.82 8.39
N ASP A 170 1.07 -18.83 7.80
CA ASP A 170 2.33 -18.40 8.44
C ASP A 170 2.44 -16.87 8.61
N ARG A 171 1.52 -16.10 8.02
CA ARG A 171 1.49 -14.63 8.10
C ARG A 171 0.42 -14.12 9.04
N SER A 172 -0.84 -14.41 8.74
CA SER A 172 -1.99 -13.88 9.50
C SER A 172 -2.74 -14.94 10.30
N GLY A 173 -2.35 -16.21 10.20
CA GLY A 173 -3.11 -17.34 10.74
C GLY A 173 -4.29 -17.78 9.88
N PHE A 174 -4.74 -16.95 8.93
CA PHE A 174 -5.76 -17.28 7.93
C PHE A 174 -5.12 -17.82 6.65
N GLU A 175 -5.84 -18.64 5.88
CA GLU A 175 -5.36 -19.25 4.64
C GLU A 175 -6.43 -19.18 3.55
N GLY A 176 -6.00 -19.01 2.30
CA GLY A 176 -6.89 -19.08 1.13
C GLY A 176 -7.17 -17.75 0.46
N GLN A 177 -7.68 -17.84 -0.76
CA GLN A 177 -8.04 -16.72 -1.63
C GLN A 177 -9.50 -16.29 -1.41
N TRP A 178 -9.79 -15.00 -1.60
CA TRP A 178 -11.17 -14.50 -1.56
C TRP A 178 -11.93 -14.75 -2.86
N THR A 179 -11.23 -14.81 -3.99
CA THR A 179 -11.83 -14.95 -5.33
C THR A 179 -11.17 -16.09 -6.09
N GLN A 180 -11.85 -16.62 -7.12
CA GLN A 180 -11.28 -17.65 -8.00
C GLN A 180 -10.09 -17.14 -8.81
N ASN A 181 -10.19 -15.91 -9.30
CA ASN A 181 -9.17 -15.26 -10.13
C ASN A 181 -8.41 -14.19 -9.33
N HIS A 182 -7.64 -14.60 -8.33
CA HIS A 182 -6.98 -13.72 -7.35
C HIS A 182 -5.86 -12.80 -7.90
N LEU A 183 -5.71 -12.70 -9.23
CA LEU A 183 -4.79 -11.77 -9.92
C LEU A 183 -5.53 -10.85 -10.90
N VAL A 184 -6.85 -10.87 -10.92
CA VAL A 184 -7.70 -10.01 -11.75
C VAL A 184 -8.44 -9.04 -10.82
N PHE A 185 -8.31 -7.74 -11.09
CA PHE A 185 -9.03 -6.73 -10.31
C PHE A 185 -10.42 -6.54 -10.90
N ASP A 186 -11.41 -7.13 -10.24
CA ASP A 186 -12.82 -7.02 -10.61
C ASP A 186 -13.70 -6.87 -9.35
N ASN A 187 -15.03 -6.97 -9.51
CA ASN A 187 -15.97 -6.90 -8.40
C ASN A 187 -16.32 -8.26 -7.78
N SER A 188 -15.56 -9.33 -8.05
CA SER A 188 -15.87 -10.69 -7.59
C SER A 188 -15.79 -10.85 -6.07
N TYR A 189 -15.03 -10.02 -5.36
CA TYR A 189 -15.01 -10.01 -3.88
C TYR A 189 -16.40 -9.77 -3.26
N TYR A 190 -17.29 -9.06 -3.96
CA TYR A 190 -18.61 -8.70 -3.46
C TYR A 190 -19.73 -9.66 -3.89
N LYS A 191 -19.41 -10.68 -4.69
CA LYS A 191 -20.40 -11.61 -5.28
C LYS A 191 -20.54 -12.89 -4.48
#